data_AF-A0A7V5UK42-F1
#
_entry.id   AF-A0A7V5UK42-F1
#
_cell.length_a   1.000
_cell.length_b   1.000
_cell.length_c   1.000
_cell.angle_alpha   90.00
_cell.angle_beta   90.00
_cell.angle_gamma   90.00
#
_symmetry.space_group_name_H-M   'P 1'
#
loop_
_entity.id
_entity.type
_entity.pdbx_description
1 polymer ?
#
loop_
_entity_poly.entity_id
_entity_poly.type
_entity_poly.pdbx_seq_one_letter_code
_entity_poly.pdbx_strand_id
1 'polypeptide(L)'
;MGTATQMIGQVAFERLGDRFRGQGAADYGISPWALAVVAAVAIGLAFYLARRFRASRKEESRFKPKQLFAELCGAHELNRKQRRILKKLASRLHLQHPAALFLDATAIEQALRMPQFLDQHEELEAIEERLFPPARPDSDAA
;
A
#
# COMPACT_ATOMS: atom_id res chain seq x y z
N MET A 1 51.18 -30.90 24.45
CA MET A 1 50.09 -31.48 25.25
C MET A 1 48.85 -30.61 25.05
N GLY A 2 47.89 -31.01 24.22
CA GLY A 2 46.75 -30.15 23.91
C GLY A 2 45.83 -30.73 22.84
N THR A 3 45.17 -31.85 23.13
CA THR A 3 44.14 -32.45 22.28
C THR A 3 43.16 -33.26 23.14
N ALA A 4 42.18 -32.61 23.77
CA ALA A 4 41.12 -33.34 24.47
C ALA A 4 39.73 -32.66 24.48
N THR A 5 39.60 -31.40 24.07
CA THR A 5 38.34 -30.64 24.34
C THR A 5 37.38 -30.56 23.14
N GLN A 6 37.71 -31.10 21.97
CA GLN A 6 36.97 -30.80 20.73
C GLN A 6 35.94 -31.85 20.25
N MET A 7 35.61 -32.89 21.03
CA MET A 7 34.73 -34.00 20.60
C MET A 7 33.38 -34.13 21.33
N ILE A 8 32.92 -33.13 22.09
CA ILE A 8 31.65 -33.25 22.87
C ILE A 8 30.46 -32.55 22.17
N GLY A 9 30.71 -31.65 21.20
CA GLY A 9 29.64 -30.87 20.56
C GLY A 9 28.84 -31.58 19.45
N GLN A 10 29.39 -32.60 18.78
CA GLN A 10 28.72 -33.23 17.64
C GLN A 10 27.79 -34.40 18.02
N VAL A 11 28.12 -35.15 19.06
CA VAL A 11 27.34 -36.33 19.49
C VAL A 11 25.96 -35.96 20.06
N ALA A 12 25.82 -34.75 20.60
CA ALA A 12 24.55 -34.25 21.12
C ALA A 12 23.56 -33.85 20.00
N PHE A 13 24.07 -33.43 18.83
CA PHE A 13 23.24 -33.00 17.72
C PHE A 13 22.71 -34.18 16.89
N GLU A 14 23.51 -35.24 16.70
CA GLU A 14 23.07 -36.47 16.03
C GLU A 14 21.93 -37.17 16.79
N ARG A 15 21.97 -37.20 18.13
CA ARG A 15 20.91 -37.82 18.93
C ARG A 15 19.60 -37.03 18.98
N LEU A 16 19.61 -35.74 18.64
CA LEU A 16 18.39 -34.93 18.58
C LEU A 16 17.61 -35.17 17.29
N GLY A 17 18.29 -35.46 16.17
CA GLY A 17 17.66 -35.73 14.88
C GLY A 17 16.96 -37.10 14.80
N ASP A 18 17.49 -38.12 15.47
CA ASP A 18 16.94 -39.48 15.43
C ASP A 18 15.54 -39.60 16.03
N ARG A 19 15.21 -38.78 17.04
CA ARG A 19 13.86 -38.78 17.65
C ARG A 19 12.78 -38.21 16.74
N PHE A 20 13.15 -37.39 15.75
CA PHE A 20 12.20 -36.85 14.78
C PHE A 20 11.96 -37.77 13.58
N ARG A 21 12.86 -38.73 13.32
CA ARG A 21 12.72 -39.67 12.19
C ARG A 21 12.12 -41.03 12.55
N GLY A 22 12.26 -41.50 13.80
CA GLY A 22 12.10 -42.93 14.08
C GLY A 22 10.90 -43.40 14.92
N GLN A 23 10.22 -42.53 15.68
CA GLN A 23 9.32 -43.02 16.76
C GLN A 23 7.88 -42.48 16.74
N GLY A 24 7.49 -41.80 15.65
CA GLY A 24 6.13 -41.25 15.46
C GLY A 24 5.35 -41.86 14.31
N ALA A 25 5.91 -42.80 13.56
CA ALA A 25 5.14 -43.66 12.66
C ALA A 25 4.40 -44.70 13.53
N ALA A 26 3.54 -44.19 14.41
CA ALA A 26 2.49 -44.98 15.00
C ALA A 26 1.75 -45.62 13.83
N ASP A 27 1.59 -46.93 13.94
CA ASP A 27 0.85 -47.83 13.06
C ASP A 27 -0.66 -47.49 13.10
N TYR A 28 -0.99 -46.22 12.94
CA TYR A 28 -2.30 -45.81 12.49
C TYR A 28 -2.35 -46.30 11.05
N GLY A 29 -3.25 -47.23 10.74
CA GLY A 29 -3.50 -47.75 9.37
C GLY A 29 -3.95 -46.68 8.35
N ILE A 30 -3.58 -45.42 8.57
CA ILE A 30 -3.71 -44.29 7.67
C ILE A 30 -2.68 -44.49 6.58
N SER A 31 -3.19 -44.91 5.43
CA SER A 31 -2.39 -45.07 4.24
C SER A 31 -1.62 -43.78 3.89
N PRO A 32 -0.36 -43.88 3.43
CA PRO A 32 0.44 -42.71 3.06
C PRO A 32 -0.23 -41.82 2.00
N TRP A 33 -1.09 -42.38 1.15
CA TRP A 33 -1.86 -41.59 0.19
C TRP A 33 -2.89 -40.69 0.88
N ALA A 34 -3.51 -41.16 1.97
CA ALA A 34 -4.50 -40.39 2.71
C ALA A 34 -3.82 -39.17 3.38
N LEU A 35 -2.61 -39.38 3.92
CA LEU A 35 -1.83 -38.30 4.51
C LEU A 35 -1.40 -37.27 3.47
N ALA A 36 -1.00 -37.70 2.26
CA ALA A 36 -0.67 -36.80 1.16
C ALA A 36 -1.86 -35.96 0.70
N VAL A 37 -3.05 -36.55 0.61
CA VAL A 37 -4.29 -35.82 0.27
C VAL A 37 -4.62 -34.78 1.33
N VAL A 38 -4.57 -35.14 2.61
CA VAL A 38 -4.83 -34.19 3.72
C VAL A 38 -3.83 -33.03 3.69
N ALA A 39 -2.54 -33.32 3.48
CA ALA A 39 -1.52 -32.29 3.35
C ALA A 39 -1.78 -31.36 2.16
N ALA A 40 -2.14 -31.90 0.99
CA ALA A 40 -2.47 -31.12 -0.19
C ALA A 40 -3.68 -30.20 0.03
N VAL A 41 -4.74 -30.71 0.67
CA VAL A 41 -5.93 -29.93 1.03
C VAL A 41 -5.58 -28.83 2.03
N ALA A 42 -4.79 -29.14 3.06
CA ALA A 42 -4.37 -28.16 4.06
C ALA A 42 -3.54 -27.02 3.43
N ILE A 43 -2.60 -27.35 2.53
CA ILE A 43 -1.80 -26.37 1.80
C ILE A 43 -2.68 -25.52 0.87
N GLY A 44 -3.61 -26.15 0.14
CA GLY A 44 -4.55 -25.45 -0.74
C GLY A 44 -5.44 -24.48 0.04
N LEU A 45 -5.96 -24.92 1.20
CA LEU A 45 -6.77 -24.09 2.08
C LEU A 45 -5.98 -22.94 2.69
N ALA A 46 -4.74 -23.20 3.14
CA ALA A 46 -3.84 -22.16 3.65
C ALA A 46 -3.53 -21.13 2.56
N PHE A 47 -3.30 -21.56 1.32
CA PHE A 47 -3.06 -20.66 0.18
C PHE A 47 -4.32 -19.85 -0.17
N TYR A 48 -5.50 -20.48 -0.18
CA TYR A 48 -6.78 -19.82 -0.41
C TYR A 48 -7.06 -18.75 0.66
N LEU A 49 -6.93 -19.11 1.94
CA LEU A 49 -7.10 -18.18 3.06
C LEU A 49 -6.06 -17.07 3.01
N ALA A 50 -4.79 -17.37 2.73
CA ALA A 50 -3.75 -16.35 2.57
C ALA A 50 -4.08 -15.38 1.43
N ARG A 51 -4.60 -15.85 0.30
CA ARG A 51 -5.07 -14.96 -0.79
C ARG A 51 -6.29 -14.14 -0.36
N ARG A 52 -7.26 -14.75 0.32
CA ARG A 52 -8.49 -14.08 0.78
C ARG A 52 -8.20 -13.00 1.82
N PHE A 53 -7.30 -13.26 2.78
CA PHE A 53 -6.88 -12.29 3.78
C PHE A 53 -5.95 -11.21 3.20
N ARG A 54 -5.10 -11.55 2.20
CA ARG A 54 -4.30 -10.55 1.48
C ARG A 54 -5.17 -9.66 0.59
N ALA A 55 -6.28 -10.16 0.06
CA ALA A 55 -7.25 -9.34 -0.67
C ALA A 55 -7.95 -8.33 0.25
N SER A 56 -8.36 -8.74 1.45
CA SER A 56 -8.94 -7.82 2.44
C SER A 56 -7.93 -6.81 3.01
N ARG A 57 -6.64 -7.16 3.15
CA ARG A 57 -5.60 -6.20 3.55
C ARG A 57 -5.19 -5.21 2.44
N LYS A 58 -5.60 -5.42 1.18
CA LYS A 58 -5.38 -4.45 0.11
C LYS A 58 -6.39 -3.29 0.13
N GLU A 59 -7.50 -3.40 0.85
CA GLU A 59 -8.45 -2.30 1.02
C GLU A 59 -8.04 -1.34 2.15
N GLU A 60 -7.53 -1.83 3.28
CA GLU A 60 -7.12 -0.97 4.40
C GLU A 60 -5.76 -0.27 4.19
N SER A 61 -4.84 -0.85 3.41
CA SER A 61 -3.56 -0.21 3.08
C SER A 61 -3.68 0.87 2.00
N ARG A 62 -4.87 1.03 1.40
CA ARG A 62 -5.11 1.95 0.28
C ARG A 62 -5.49 3.37 0.70
N PHE A 63 -5.78 3.60 1.98
CA PHE A 63 -6.08 4.93 2.51
C PHE A 63 -4.87 5.54 3.21
N LYS A 64 -3.78 5.75 2.45
CA LYS A 64 -2.78 6.74 2.86
C LYS A 64 -3.23 8.08 2.27
N PRO A 65 -3.96 8.94 3.02
CA PRO A 65 -4.38 10.26 2.53
C PRO A 65 -3.24 11.03 1.85
N LYS A 66 -2.05 10.98 2.44
CA LYS A 66 -0.84 11.62 1.91
C LYS A 66 -0.41 11.10 0.52
N GLN A 67 -0.71 9.84 0.18
CA GLN A 67 -0.44 9.27 -1.14
C GLN A 67 -1.49 9.71 -2.16
N LEU A 68 -2.76 9.76 -1.76
CA LEU A 68 -3.87 10.18 -2.64
C LEU A 68 -3.64 11.58 -3.22
N PHE A 69 -3.17 12.53 -2.40
CA PHE A 69 -2.80 13.86 -2.93
C PHE A 69 -1.64 13.81 -3.93
N ALA A 70 -0.62 12.97 -3.68
CA ALA A 70 0.52 12.84 -4.58
C ALA A 70 0.14 12.15 -5.90
N GLU A 71 -0.79 11.19 -5.86
CA GLU A 71 -1.35 10.49 -7.01
C GLU A 71 -2.22 11.43 -7.85
N LEU A 72 -3.13 12.19 -7.23
CA LEU A 72 -3.93 13.21 -7.92
C LEU A 72 -3.06 14.28 -8.57
N CYS A 73 -2.07 14.82 -7.84
CA CYS A 73 -1.12 15.74 -8.46
C CYS A 73 -0.35 15.11 -9.64
N GLY A 74 -0.10 13.80 -9.61
CA GLY A 74 0.53 13.08 -10.71
C GLY A 74 -0.41 12.94 -11.93
N ALA A 75 -1.68 12.63 -11.69
CA ALA A 75 -2.70 12.48 -12.73
C ALA A 75 -2.98 13.79 -13.48
N HIS A 76 -2.91 14.93 -12.79
CA HIS A 76 -3.03 16.28 -13.39
C HIS A 76 -1.68 16.88 -13.83
N GLU A 77 -0.62 16.06 -13.88
CA GLU A 77 0.73 16.44 -14.31
C GLU A 77 1.29 17.67 -13.59
N LEU A 78 0.92 17.86 -12.32
CA LEU A 78 1.33 19.02 -11.54
C LEU A 78 2.79 18.90 -11.13
N ASN A 79 3.53 19.97 -11.39
CA ASN A 79 4.95 20.04 -11.05
C ASN A 79 5.16 20.18 -9.53
N ARG A 80 6.42 20.06 -9.08
CA ARG A 80 6.76 20.14 -7.65
C ARG A 80 6.41 21.51 -7.02
N LYS A 81 6.48 22.60 -7.81
CA LYS A 81 6.16 23.96 -7.37
C LYS A 81 4.66 24.10 -7.12
N GLN A 82 3.83 23.71 -8.08
CA GLN A 82 2.36 23.69 -8.00
C GLN A 82 1.87 22.82 -6.83
N ARG A 83 2.45 21.64 -6.65
CA ARG A 83 2.17 20.77 -5.50
C ARG A 83 2.45 21.46 -4.16
N ARG A 84 3.49 22.30 -4.08
CA ARG A 84 3.83 23.05 -2.86
C ARG A 84 2.85 24.19 -2.61
N ILE A 85 2.38 24.86 -3.66
CA ILE A 85 1.36 25.91 -3.59
C ILE A 85 0.04 25.33 -3.05
N LEU A 86 -0.45 24.23 -3.63
CA LEU A 86 -1.67 23.55 -3.18
C LEU A 86 -1.58 23.08 -1.71
N LYS A 87 -0.42 22.58 -1.27
CA LYS A 87 -0.22 22.23 0.15
C LYS A 87 -0.30 23.44 1.07
N LYS A 88 0.27 24.58 0.67
CA LYS A 88 0.19 25.82 1.44
C LYS A 88 -1.26 26.31 1.49
N LEU A 89 -1.98 26.26 0.38
CA LEU A 89 -3.38 26.65 0.30
C LEU A 89 -4.25 25.77 1.23
N ALA A 90 -4.12 24.44 1.14
CA ALA A 90 -4.84 23.52 2.02
C ALA A 90 -4.58 23.79 3.51
N SER A 91 -3.33 24.11 3.87
CA SER A 91 -2.96 24.46 5.24
C SER A 91 -3.58 25.78 5.71
N ARG A 92 -3.79 26.75 4.81
CA ARG A 92 -4.39 28.05 5.12
C ARG A 92 -5.90 27.97 5.24
N LEU A 93 -6.54 27.15 4.42
CA LEU A 93 -7.97 26.87 4.48
C LEU A 93 -8.33 25.88 5.60
N HIS A 94 -7.35 25.47 6.43
CA HIS A 94 -7.53 24.49 7.50
C HIS A 94 -8.20 23.19 7.04
N LEU A 95 -7.95 22.78 5.80
CA LEU A 95 -8.52 21.56 5.26
C LEU A 95 -7.92 20.35 5.99
N GLN A 96 -8.80 19.44 6.42
CA GLN A 96 -8.36 18.18 7.02
C GLN A 96 -7.49 17.37 6.05
N HIS A 97 -7.73 17.53 4.74
CA HIS A 97 -6.99 16.82 3.71
C HIS A 97 -6.73 17.70 2.46
N PRO A 98 -5.49 17.79 1.95
CA PRO A 98 -5.17 18.62 0.80
C PRO A 98 -5.82 18.15 -0.50
N ALA A 99 -6.24 16.89 -0.60
CA ALA A 99 -6.99 16.44 -1.79
C ALA A 99 -8.42 16.98 -1.87
N ALA A 100 -8.97 17.56 -0.79
CA ALA A 100 -10.28 18.20 -0.85
C ALA A 100 -10.31 19.37 -1.86
N LEU A 101 -9.14 19.97 -2.16
CA LEU A 101 -8.99 21.00 -3.20
C LEU A 101 -9.34 20.52 -4.61
N PHE A 102 -9.30 19.21 -4.88
CA PHE A 102 -9.68 18.65 -6.18
C PHE A 102 -11.18 18.45 -6.32
N LEU A 103 -11.95 18.58 -5.24
CA LEU A 103 -13.40 18.39 -5.25
C LEU A 103 -14.16 19.70 -5.47
N ASP A 104 -13.53 20.84 -5.18
CA ASP A 104 -14.19 22.13 -5.14
C ASP A 104 -13.28 23.22 -5.69
N ALA A 105 -13.64 23.74 -6.87
CA ALA A 105 -12.92 24.82 -7.54
C ALA A 105 -12.98 26.14 -6.75
N THR A 106 -14.02 26.35 -5.94
CA THR A 106 -14.22 27.60 -5.19
C THR A 106 -13.09 27.85 -4.20
N ALA A 107 -12.42 26.80 -3.70
CA ALA A 107 -11.26 26.93 -2.83
C ALA A 107 -10.05 27.56 -3.55
N ILE A 108 -9.89 27.31 -4.85
CA ILE A 108 -8.84 27.90 -5.68
C ILE A 108 -9.23 29.33 -6.07
N GLU A 109 -10.48 29.57 -6.48
CA GLU A 109 -10.99 30.92 -6.73
C GLU A 109 -10.86 31.83 -5.49
N GLN A 110 -11.11 31.28 -4.30
CA GLN A 110 -10.93 32.01 -3.05
C GLN A 110 -9.46 32.36 -2.84
N ALA A 111 -8.52 31.46 -3.19
CA ALA A 111 -7.09 31.71 -3.10
C ALA A 111 -6.64 32.86 -4.00
N LEU A 112 -7.19 32.95 -5.23
CA LEU A 112 -6.95 34.03 -6.19
C LEU A 112 -7.46 35.39 -5.69
N ARG A 113 -8.33 35.43 -4.69
CA ARG A 113 -8.80 36.67 -4.07
C ARG A 113 -7.99 37.08 -2.84
N MET A 114 -7.05 36.23 -2.38
CA MET A 114 -6.27 36.50 -1.18
C MET A 114 -4.97 37.28 -1.51
N PRO A 115 -4.66 38.37 -0.80
CA PRO A 115 -3.49 39.20 -1.08
C PRO A 115 -2.15 38.47 -0.88
N GLN A 116 -2.13 37.41 -0.07
CA GLN A 116 -0.93 36.61 0.20
C GLN A 116 -0.51 35.69 -0.95
N PHE A 117 -1.36 35.51 -1.96
CA PHE A 117 -1.09 34.69 -3.13
C PHE A 117 -0.89 35.51 -4.41
N LEU A 118 -0.87 36.84 -4.35
CA LEU A 118 -0.70 37.73 -5.51
C LEU A 118 0.50 37.35 -6.38
N ASP A 119 1.66 37.08 -5.75
CA ASP A 119 2.89 36.66 -6.45
C ASP A 119 2.79 35.26 -7.10
N GLN A 120 1.72 34.52 -6.84
CA GLN A 120 1.46 33.14 -7.27
C GLN A 120 0.17 33.02 -8.09
N HIS A 121 -0.47 34.12 -8.49
CA HIS A 121 -1.72 34.09 -9.25
C HIS A 121 -1.58 33.34 -10.57
N GLU A 122 -0.55 33.63 -11.36
CA GLU A 122 -0.30 32.95 -12.65
C GLU A 122 -0.18 31.42 -12.47
N GLU A 123 0.47 30.98 -11.39
CA GLU A 123 0.59 29.55 -11.09
C GLU A 123 -0.72 28.94 -10.58
N LEU A 124 -1.55 29.71 -9.87
CA LEU A 124 -2.86 29.26 -9.40
C LEU A 124 -3.86 29.15 -10.55
N GLU A 125 -3.87 30.10 -11.48
CA GLU A 125 -4.68 30.03 -12.72
C GLU A 125 -4.27 28.81 -13.56
N ALA A 126 -2.96 28.59 -13.74
CA ALA A 126 -2.48 27.40 -14.45
C ALA A 126 -2.84 26.07 -13.74
N ILE A 127 -2.98 26.08 -12.41
CA ILE A 127 -3.47 24.92 -11.66
C ILE A 127 -4.98 24.76 -11.88
N GLU A 128 -5.74 25.85 -11.81
CA GLU A 128 -7.21 25.85 -12.01
C GLU A 128 -7.57 25.27 -13.37
N GLU A 129 -6.98 25.75 -14.46
CA GLU A 129 -7.22 25.26 -15.81
C GLU A 129 -6.91 23.75 -15.96
N ARG A 130 -5.92 23.25 -15.22
CA ARG A 130 -5.53 21.83 -15.25
C ARG A 130 -6.42 20.93 -14.39
N LEU A 131 -6.95 21.45 -13.28
CA LEU A 131 -7.82 20.71 -12.38
C LEU A 131 -9.27 20.71 -12.89
N PHE A 132 -9.72 21.85 -13.38
CA PHE A 132 -11.09 22.13 -13.77
C PHE A 132 -11.13 22.72 -15.19
N PRO A 133 -10.76 21.93 -16.22
CA PRO A 133 -10.84 22.41 -17.60
C PRO A 133 -12.28 22.83 -17.91
N PRO A 134 -12.49 23.94 -18.65
CA PRO A 134 -13.82 24.38 -19.02
C PRO A 134 -14.52 23.25 -19.76
N ALA A 135 -15.80 23.01 -19.43
CA ALA A 135 -16.61 21.96 -20.02
C ALA A 135 -16.44 22.01 -21.55
N ARG A 136 -15.99 20.89 -22.14
CA ARG A 136 -15.81 20.81 -23.59
C ARG A 136 -17.18 21.07 -24.25
N PRO A 137 -17.30 22.06 -25.15
CA PRO A 137 -18.60 22.48 -25.68
C PRO A 137 -19.32 21.50 -26.64
N ASP A 138 -18.96 20.20 -26.70
CA ASP A 138 -19.20 19.40 -27.90
C ASP A 138 -19.82 17.99 -27.71
N SER A 139 -20.38 17.61 -26.55
CA SER A 139 -20.95 16.26 -26.38
C SER A 139 -22.43 16.10 -26.78
N ASP A 140 -23.13 17.19 -27.12
CA ASP A 140 -24.60 17.18 -27.30
C ASP A 140 -25.03 17.25 -28.78
N ALA A 141 -24.14 16.94 -29.72
CA ALA A 141 -24.41 16.96 -31.16
C ALA A 141 -24.32 15.58 -31.85
N ALA A 142 -24.77 14.52 -31.18
CA ALA A 142 -24.88 13.17 -31.76
C ALA A 142 -26.25 12.55 -31.54
#